data_AF-A0A0H2RES8-F1
#
_entry.id   AF-A0A0H2RES8-F1
#
_cell.length_a   1.000
_cell.length_b   1.000
_cell.length_c   1.000
_cell.angle_alpha   90.00
_cell.angle_beta   90.00
_cell.angle_gamma   90.00
#
_symmetry.space_group_name_H-M   'P 1'
#
loop_
_entity.id
_entity.type
_entity.pdbx_description
1 polymer ?
#
loop_
_entity_poly.entity_id
_entity_poly.type
_entity_poly.pdbx_seq_one_letter_code
_entity_poly.pdbx_strand_id
1 'polypeptide(L)'
;MDELLNAVTCVLEALVVLHADPDPLYHRDIRWANVIQDAHVPTKWFLIDWDEASSSPTLAAPDLDPASHCPKVFEDGHAGEVDVWAVGMLLGDMLNLYVGHPIGADLGLLSVRMKGYTLSAADVLQEIRRIKSAVTND
;
A
#
# COMPACT_ATOMS: atom_id res chain seq x y z
N MET A 1 10.52 -3.52 -12.58
CA MET A 1 10.30 -2.51 -11.52
C MET A 1 9.05 -1.71 -11.83
N ASP A 2 8.99 -1.09 -13.01
CA ASP A 2 7.94 -0.14 -13.39
C ASP A 2 6.51 -0.69 -13.28
N GLU A 3 6.27 -1.94 -13.66
CA GLU A 3 4.96 -2.58 -13.54
C GLU A 3 4.48 -2.68 -12.09
N LEU A 4 5.31 -3.21 -11.19
CA LEU A 4 4.97 -3.33 -9.77
C LEU A 4 4.87 -1.96 -9.08
N LEU A 5 5.70 -1.00 -9.50
CA LEU A 5 5.62 0.36 -8.99
C LEU A 5 4.34 1.07 -9.48
N ASN A 6 3.88 0.79 -10.71
CA ASN A 6 2.59 1.26 -11.20
C ASN A 6 1.43 0.60 -10.45
N ALA A 7 1.50 -0.70 -10.15
CA ALA A 7 0.52 -1.39 -9.32
C ALA A 7 0.38 -0.73 -7.93
N VAL A 8 1.52 -0.52 -7.24
CA VAL A 8 1.55 0.19 -5.95
C VAL A 8 1.00 1.61 -6.08
N THR A 9 1.31 2.32 -7.16
CA THR A 9 0.79 3.68 -7.41
C THR A 9 -0.74 3.67 -7.54
N CYS A 10 -1.32 2.75 -8.32
CA CYS A 10 -2.77 2.62 -8.47
C CYS A 10 -3.46 2.24 -7.16
N VAL A 11 -2.86 1.34 -6.37
CA VAL A 11 -3.38 1.00 -5.03
C VAL A 11 -3.39 2.23 -4.13
N LEU A 12 -2.30 3.00 -4.08
CA LEU A 12 -2.25 4.23 -3.27
C LEU A 12 -3.26 5.28 -3.73
N GLU A 13 -3.47 5.43 -5.05
CA GLU A 13 -4.51 6.32 -5.58
C GLU A 13 -5.91 5.89 -5.13
N ALA A 14 -6.20 4.59 -5.08
CA ALA A 14 -7.44 4.08 -4.51
C ALA A 14 -7.53 4.36 -3.00
N LEU A 15 -6.46 4.10 -2.24
CA LEU A 15 -6.43 4.35 -0.79
C LEU A 15 -6.61 5.83 -0.43
N VAL A 16 -6.08 6.76 -1.23
CA VAL A 16 -6.32 8.19 -1.03
C VAL A 16 -7.81 8.53 -1.09
N VAL A 17 -8.57 7.89 -1.98
CA VAL A 17 -10.02 8.08 -2.09
C VAL A 17 -10.75 7.38 -0.94
N LEU A 18 -10.37 6.15 -0.62
CA LEU A 18 -11.04 5.32 0.40
C LEU A 18 -10.83 5.87 1.81
N HIS A 19 -9.66 6.41 2.11
CA HIS A 19 -9.34 6.96 3.44
C HIS A 19 -9.84 8.39 3.63
N ALA A 20 -10.51 8.98 2.64
CA ALA A 20 -10.97 10.35 2.71
C ALA A 20 -12.20 10.50 3.62
N ASP A 21 -12.27 11.64 4.30
CA ASP A 21 -13.46 12.04 5.07
C ASP A 21 -14.68 12.27 4.15
N PRO A 22 -15.90 12.11 4.68
CA PRO A 22 -16.24 11.87 6.08
C PRO A 22 -16.34 10.38 6.48
N ASP A 23 -16.40 9.47 5.50
CA ASP A 23 -16.73 8.06 5.71
C ASP A 23 -15.56 7.17 5.21
N PRO A 24 -14.45 7.09 5.96
CA PRO A 24 -13.30 6.33 5.51
C PRO A 24 -13.58 4.82 5.51
N LEU A 25 -13.04 4.14 4.51
CA LEU A 25 -13.05 2.69 4.35
C LEU A 25 -11.62 2.16 4.32
N TYR A 26 -11.33 1.16 5.14
CA TYR A 26 -10.02 0.50 5.23
C TYR A 26 -10.12 -0.91 4.68
N HIS A 27 -9.20 -1.32 3.81
CA HIS A 27 -9.25 -2.60 3.11
C HIS A 27 -8.85 -3.79 3.99
N ARG A 28 -7.87 -3.59 4.87
CA ARG A 28 -7.35 -4.54 5.87
C ARG A 28 -6.64 -5.80 5.33
N ASP A 29 -6.92 -6.25 4.11
CA ASP A 29 -6.24 -7.40 3.45
C ASP A 29 -5.55 -7.02 2.12
N ILE A 30 -4.65 -6.03 2.15
CA ILE A 30 -3.88 -5.65 0.95
C ILE A 30 -2.67 -6.58 0.81
N ARG A 31 -2.65 -7.33 -0.28
CA ARG A 31 -1.58 -8.26 -0.65
C ARG A 31 -1.52 -8.43 -2.16
N TRP A 32 -0.42 -8.94 -2.70
CA TRP A 32 -0.28 -9.14 -4.16
C TRP A 32 -1.41 -9.98 -4.78
N ALA A 33 -1.95 -10.96 -4.05
CA ALA A 33 -3.08 -11.77 -4.51
C ALA A 33 -4.37 -10.95 -4.74
N ASN A 34 -4.49 -9.81 -4.06
CA ASN A 34 -5.65 -8.93 -4.09
C ASN A 34 -5.43 -7.69 -4.98
N VAL A 35 -4.34 -7.68 -5.77
CA VAL A 35 -3.99 -6.61 -6.72
C VAL A 35 -3.93 -7.19 -8.14
N ILE A 36 -4.90 -6.84 -8.99
CA ILE A 36 -5.07 -7.41 -10.33
C ILE A 36 -4.83 -6.37 -11.41
N GLN A 37 -4.04 -6.71 -12.43
CA GLN A 37 -3.84 -5.88 -13.60
C GLN A 37 -5.07 -5.91 -14.52
N ASP A 38 -5.43 -4.75 -15.08
CA ASP A 38 -6.40 -4.66 -16.16
C ASP A 38 -5.89 -5.45 -17.39
N ALA A 39 -6.72 -6.34 -17.94
CA ALA A 39 -6.34 -7.20 -19.07
C ALA A 39 -6.14 -6.43 -20.39
N HIS A 40 -6.62 -5.20 -20.48
CA HIS A 40 -6.57 -4.37 -21.68
C HIS A 40 -5.71 -3.12 -21.51
N VAL A 41 -5.49 -2.66 -20.27
CA VAL A 41 -4.71 -1.47 -19.95
C VAL A 41 -3.58 -1.81 -18.99
N PRO A 42 -2.38 -2.18 -19.47
CA PRO A 42 -1.27 -2.68 -18.63
C PRO A 42 -0.80 -1.74 -17.50
N THR A 43 -1.13 -0.45 -17.59
CA THR A 43 -0.79 0.54 -16.56
C THR A 43 -1.83 0.66 -15.46
N LYS A 44 -3.00 0.02 -15.60
CA LYS A 44 -4.08 0.05 -14.61
C LYS A 44 -4.08 -1.23 -13.80
N TRP A 45 -4.25 -1.05 -12.50
CA TRP A 45 -4.33 -2.12 -11.52
C TRP A 45 -5.50 -1.82 -10.58
N PHE A 46 -6.14 -2.88 -10.12
CA PHE A 46 -7.31 -2.81 -9.24
C PHE A 46 -7.02 -3.51 -7.93
N LEU A 47 -7.49 -2.91 -6.85
CA LEU A 47 -7.60 -3.56 -5.55
C LEU A 47 -8.96 -4.28 -5.49
N ILE A 48 -8.94 -5.54 -5.09
CA ILE A 48 -10.11 -6.43 -5.00
C ILE A 48 -10.14 -7.12 -3.63
N ASP A 49 -11.15 -7.98 -3.40
CA ASP A 49 -11.28 -8.79 -2.18
C ASP A 49 -11.61 -7.95 -0.93
N TRP A 50 -12.81 -7.35 -0.95
CA TRP A 50 -13.29 -6.37 0.03
C TRP A 50 -13.98 -7.00 1.24
N ASP A 51 -13.97 -8.32 1.38
CA ASP A 51 -14.70 -9.03 2.45
C ASP A 51 -14.21 -8.63 3.84
N GLU A 52 -12.93 -8.26 3.94
CA GLU A 52 -12.30 -7.76 5.14
C GLU A 52 -12.36 -6.23 5.25
N ALA A 53 -13.01 -5.50 4.36
CA ALA A 53 -13.05 -4.05 4.47
C ALA A 53 -13.92 -3.57 5.64
N SER A 54 -13.51 -2.50 6.32
CA SER A 54 -14.26 -1.92 7.44
C SER A 54 -14.10 -0.40 7.51
N SER A 55 -15.16 0.28 7.97
CA SER A 55 -15.13 1.69 8.33
C SER A 55 -14.93 1.89 9.83
N SER A 56 -14.67 3.13 10.24
CA SER A 56 -14.62 3.50 11.66
C SER A 56 -16.02 3.49 12.30
N PRO A 57 -16.19 3.01 13.55
CA PRO A 57 -15.16 2.39 14.38
C PRO A 57 -14.83 0.96 13.92
N THR A 58 -13.55 0.65 13.82
CA THR A 58 -13.06 -0.67 13.42
C THR A 58 -12.94 -1.61 14.63
N LEU A 59 -13.22 -2.89 14.39
CA LEU A 59 -12.94 -3.98 15.33
C LEU A 59 -11.71 -4.76 14.88
N ALA A 60 -11.00 -5.35 15.84
CA ALA A 60 -9.91 -6.28 15.58
C ALA A 60 -10.35 -7.41 14.63
N ALA A 61 -9.45 -7.81 13.73
CA ALA A 61 -9.67 -8.89 12.76
C ALA A 61 -8.84 -10.14 13.14
N PRO A 62 -9.29 -10.96 14.13
CA PRO A 62 -8.51 -12.07 14.67
C PRO A 62 -8.31 -13.23 13.69
N ASP A 63 -9.12 -13.30 12.64
CA ASP A 63 -9.08 -14.38 11.64
C ASP A 63 -8.04 -14.13 10.54
N LEU A 64 -7.43 -12.95 10.50
CA LEU A 64 -6.32 -12.62 9.59
C LEU A 64 -5.01 -13.27 10.04
N ASP A 65 -4.10 -13.50 9.10
CA ASP A 65 -2.79 -14.12 9.39
C ASP A 65 -1.79 -13.09 9.96
N PRO A 66 -1.32 -13.23 11.21
CA PRO A 66 -0.38 -12.30 11.83
C PRO A 66 1.01 -12.27 11.17
N ALA A 67 1.36 -13.27 10.36
CA ALA A 67 2.64 -13.29 9.65
C ALA A 67 2.65 -12.39 8.42
N SER A 68 1.47 -12.08 7.86
CA SER A 68 1.31 -11.33 6.61
C SER A 68 0.56 -10.00 6.76
N HIS A 69 -0.08 -9.75 7.91
CA HIS A 69 -0.89 -8.57 8.14
C HIS A 69 -0.27 -7.57 9.12
N CYS A 70 -0.75 -6.33 9.05
CA CYS A 70 -0.35 -5.27 9.96
C CYS A 70 -0.68 -5.65 11.42
N PRO A 71 0.26 -5.57 12.38
CA PRO A 71 -0.01 -5.88 13.78
C PRO A 71 -1.20 -5.10 14.37
N LYS A 72 -1.42 -3.86 13.93
CA LYS A 72 -2.54 -3.03 14.40
C LYS A 72 -3.92 -3.51 13.93
N VAL A 73 -4.01 -4.33 12.88
CA VAL A 73 -5.30 -4.85 12.41
C VAL A 73 -5.97 -5.76 13.45
N PHE A 74 -5.17 -6.29 14.38
CA PHE A 74 -5.60 -7.14 15.51
C PHE A 74 -5.99 -6.33 16.75
N GLU A 75 -6.03 -5.00 16.65
CA GLU A 75 -6.44 -4.09 17.72
C GLU A 75 -7.71 -3.33 17.29
N ASP A 76 -8.62 -3.07 18.22
CA ASP A 76 -9.79 -2.22 17.95
C ASP A 76 -9.36 -0.76 17.66
N GLY A 77 -10.10 -0.06 16.81
CA GLY A 77 -9.89 1.36 16.55
C GLY A 77 -8.68 1.69 15.67
N HIS A 78 -8.16 0.73 14.92
CA HIS A 78 -7.19 0.99 13.85
C HIS A 78 -7.83 1.79 12.69
N ALA A 79 -7.03 2.54 11.94
CA ALA A 79 -7.48 3.29 10.78
C ALA A 79 -6.69 2.91 9.53
N GLY A 80 -6.53 3.85 8.59
CA GLY A 80 -5.86 3.63 7.30
C GLY A 80 -4.38 3.24 7.41
N GLU A 81 -3.77 3.32 8.60
CA GLU A 81 -2.38 2.89 8.77
C GLU A 81 -2.18 1.39 8.51
N VAL A 82 -3.22 0.56 8.63
CA VAL A 82 -3.12 -0.88 8.35
C VAL A 82 -2.94 -1.15 6.86
N ASP A 83 -3.63 -0.39 6.01
CA ASP A 83 -3.50 -0.46 4.55
C ASP A 83 -2.15 0.09 4.10
N VAL A 84 -1.72 1.22 4.69
CA VAL A 84 -0.40 1.81 4.40
C VAL A 84 0.73 0.86 4.78
N TRP A 85 0.64 0.20 5.94
CA TRP A 85 1.61 -0.82 6.35
C TRP A 85 1.71 -1.95 5.32
N ALA A 86 0.55 -2.41 4.82
CA ALA A 86 0.47 -3.49 3.85
C ALA A 86 1.07 -3.10 2.48
N VAL A 87 0.85 -1.87 2.01
CA VAL A 87 1.56 -1.36 0.82
C VAL A 87 3.08 -1.30 1.06
N GLY A 88 3.52 -1.05 2.30
CA GLY A 88 4.92 -1.10 2.69
C GLY A 88 5.52 -2.50 2.54
N MET A 89 4.72 -3.54 2.77
CA MET A 89 5.11 -4.93 2.48
C MET A 89 5.24 -5.19 0.97
N LEU A 90 4.26 -4.74 0.16
CA LEU A 90 4.33 -4.87 -1.30
C LEU A 90 5.62 -4.24 -1.88
N LEU A 91 5.98 -3.04 -1.39
CA LEU A 91 7.24 -2.39 -1.76
C LEU A 91 8.47 -3.21 -1.33
N GLY A 92 8.45 -3.79 -0.13
CA GLY A 92 9.53 -4.66 0.35
C GLY A 92 9.73 -5.89 -0.53
N ASP A 93 8.63 -6.56 -0.89
CA ASP A 93 8.66 -7.74 -1.77
C ASP A 93 9.18 -7.38 -3.15
N MET A 94 8.74 -6.25 -3.71
CA MET A 94 9.25 -5.73 -4.97
C MET A 94 10.76 -5.50 -4.90
N LEU A 95 11.28 -4.89 -3.84
CA LEU A 95 12.72 -4.59 -3.72
C LEU A 95 13.59 -5.83 -3.65
N ASN A 96 13.08 -6.94 -3.11
CA ASN A 96 13.76 -8.23 -3.13
C ASN A 96 13.96 -8.78 -4.56
N LEU A 97 13.08 -8.42 -5.50
CA LEU A 97 13.15 -8.83 -6.90
C LEU A 97 14.05 -7.92 -7.76
N TYR A 98 14.26 -6.67 -7.34
CA TYR A 98 14.97 -5.64 -8.12
C TYR A 98 16.18 -5.07 -7.38
N VAL A 99 17.04 -5.95 -6.86
CA VAL A 99 18.26 -5.57 -6.14
C VAL A 99 19.17 -4.71 -7.01
N GLY A 100 19.65 -3.60 -6.45
CA GLY A 100 20.60 -2.71 -7.11
C GLY A 100 19.99 -1.68 -8.07
N HIS A 101 18.66 -1.59 -8.16
CA HIS A 101 18.02 -0.56 -8.95
C HIS A 101 18.21 0.84 -8.34
N PRO A 102 18.41 1.91 -9.13
CA PRO A 102 18.73 3.25 -8.64
C PRO A 102 17.83 3.81 -7.53
N ILE A 103 16.50 3.64 -7.65
CA ILE A 103 15.53 4.09 -6.63
C ILE A 103 15.33 3.12 -5.46
N GLY A 104 16.01 1.97 -5.46
CA GLY A 104 15.72 0.89 -4.51
C GLY A 104 15.96 1.29 -3.05
N ALA A 105 17.00 2.10 -2.80
CA ALA A 105 17.31 2.58 -1.45
C ALA A 105 16.22 3.51 -0.91
N ASP A 106 15.75 4.46 -1.73
CA ASP A 106 14.71 5.42 -1.34
C ASP A 106 13.37 4.72 -1.09
N LEU A 107 12.99 3.80 -1.98
CA LEU A 107 11.79 2.98 -1.79
C LEU A 107 11.90 2.07 -0.57
N GLY A 108 13.09 1.55 -0.26
CA GLY A 108 13.33 0.74 0.94
C GLY A 108 13.14 1.55 2.22
N LEU A 109 13.66 2.78 2.27
CA LEU A 109 13.46 3.69 3.39
C LEU A 109 11.97 4.07 3.53
N LEU A 110 11.27 4.33 2.42
CA LEU A 110 9.84 4.62 2.43
C LEU A 110 9.03 3.42 2.97
N SER A 111 9.32 2.20 2.51
CA SER A 111 8.70 0.96 3.02
C SER A 111 8.84 0.84 4.55
N VAL A 112 10.03 1.13 5.10
CA VAL A 112 10.25 1.11 6.55
C VAL A 112 9.39 2.15 7.27
N ARG A 113 9.30 3.38 6.73
CA ARG A 113 8.49 4.46 7.33
C ARG A 113 6.99 4.15 7.31
N MET A 114 6.49 3.57 6.23
CA MET A 114 5.10 3.12 6.11
C MET A 114 4.75 2.12 7.22
N LYS A 115 5.65 1.18 7.49
CA LYS A 115 5.50 0.20 8.56
C LYS A 115 5.62 0.78 9.98
N GLY A 116 5.97 2.07 10.11
CA GLY A 116 5.99 2.81 11.36
C GLY A 116 4.70 3.57 11.69
N TYR A 117 3.64 3.45 10.89
CA TYR A 117 2.32 4.06 11.14
C TYR A 117 2.30 5.61 11.15
N THR A 118 3.27 6.26 10.49
CA THR A 118 3.42 7.73 10.51
C THR A 118 2.97 8.42 9.23
N LEU A 119 2.59 7.66 8.19
CA LEU A 119 2.28 8.19 6.86
C LEU A 119 0.84 7.86 6.50
N SER A 120 0.15 8.82 5.87
CA SER A 120 -1.10 8.57 5.15
C SER A 120 -0.82 7.99 3.75
N ALA A 121 -1.85 7.43 3.11
CA ALA A 121 -1.75 7.02 1.71
C ALA A 121 -1.36 8.19 0.78
N ALA A 122 -1.82 9.40 1.07
CA ALA A 122 -1.49 10.60 0.31
C ALA A 122 0.00 10.98 0.43
N ASP A 123 0.56 10.91 1.65
CA ASP A 123 1.99 11.20 1.88
C ASP A 123 2.88 10.21 1.11
N VAL A 124 2.52 8.91 1.14
CA VAL A 124 3.26 7.87 0.42
C VAL A 124 3.17 8.07 -1.09
N LEU A 125 1.97 8.34 -1.62
CA LEU A 125 1.76 8.59 -3.04
C LEU A 125 2.59 9.78 -3.54
N GLN A 126 2.65 10.85 -2.74
CA GLN A 126 3.48 12.01 -3.04
C GLN A 126 4.97 11.65 -3.09
N GLU A 127 5.47 10.89 -2.10
CA GLU A 127 6.88 10.52 -2.04
C GLU A 127 7.27 9.55 -3.17
N ILE A 128 6.43 8.58 -3.53
CA ILE A 128 6.67 7.72 -4.70
C ILE A 128 6.77 8.55 -5.98
N ARG A 129 5.87 9.51 -6.19
CA ARG A 129 5.91 10.40 -7.36
C ARG A 129 7.19 11.23 -7.38
N ARG A 130 7.65 11.71 -6.21
CA ARG A 130 8.93 12.43 -6.07
C ARG A 130 10.12 11.55 -6.47
N ILE A 131 10.20 10.35 -5.91
CA ILE A 131 11.26 9.37 -6.19
C ILE A 131 11.30 9.02 -7.69
N LYS A 132 10.14 8.78 -8.32
CA LYS A 132 10.06 8.51 -9.77
C LYS A 132 10.58 9.68 -10.60
N SER A 133 10.19 10.90 -10.25
CA SER A 133 10.58 12.10 -11.00
C SER A 133 12.08 12.41 -10.94
N ALA A 134 12.75 12.04 -9.85
CA ALA A 134 14.18 12.25 -9.67
C ALA A 134 15.04 11.45 -10.67
N VAL A 135 14.57 10.28 -11.11
CA VAL A 135 15.32 9.40 -12.03
C VAL A 135 15.05 9.69 -13.50
N THR A 136 13.91 10.30 -13.84
CA THR A 136 13.59 10.71 -15.22
C THR A 136 14.32 11.97 -15.69
N ASN A 137 15.01 12.69 -14.79
CA ASN A 137 15.72 13.94 -15.09
C ASN A 137 17.25 13.77 -15.20
N ASP A 138 17.75 12.54 -15.10
CA ASP A 138 19.15 12.14 -15.36
C ASP A 138 19.26 11.44 -16.73
#